data_AF-A0A6L8GKC5-F1
#
_entry.id   AF-A0A6L8GKC5-F1
#
_cell.length_a   1.000
_cell.length_b   1.000
_cell.length_c   1.000
_cell.angle_alpha   90.00
_cell.angle_beta   90.00
_cell.angle_gamma   90.00
#
_symmetry.space_group_name_H-M   'P 1'
#
loop_
_entity.id
_entity.type
_entity.pdbx_description
1 polymer ?
#
loop_
_entity_poly.entity_id
_entity_poly.type
_entity_poly.pdbx_seq_one_letter_code
_entity_poly.pdbx_strand_id
1 'polypeptide(L)'
;MTSSPPASRSQDQPPAKASPPPVAAPTAGRTWWRRWWEPVVVATVIVALIAALVMAAATGLESVKGDVRDGEARVHEEVRTSEARLTERIQANETIIRASEARIHEEIRTTEARLVGRIQANETRIQASEAKLREEIRASEARVNKRIDGVKEEIKAVNKRLDAMNDKMDAMNDKMDRLLETLLASGK
;
A
#
# COMPACT_ATOMS: atom_id res chain seq x y z
N MET A 1 -37.56 29.35 -49.39
CA MET A 1 -38.80 29.99 -49.90
C MET A 1 -39.54 30.51 -48.68
N THR A 2 -40.01 31.75 -48.59
CA THR A 2 -40.15 32.87 -49.56
C THR A 2 -39.07 33.95 -49.37
N SER A 3 -38.78 34.91 -50.27
CA SER A 3 -39.43 35.48 -51.49
C SER A 3 -40.23 36.79 -51.33
N SER A 4 -39.52 37.85 -50.91
CA SER A 4 -39.42 39.19 -51.55
C SER A 4 -40.61 40.20 -51.63
N PRO A 5 -40.36 41.54 -51.74
CA PRO A 5 -41.41 42.58 -51.74
C PRO A 5 -41.38 43.65 -52.89
N PRO A 6 -42.53 44.23 -53.27
CA PRO A 6 -42.67 45.54 -53.96
C PRO A 6 -42.84 46.70 -52.93
N ALA A 7 -42.95 48.01 -53.21
CA ALA A 7 -42.93 48.91 -54.39
C ALA A 7 -42.25 50.25 -53.96
N SER A 8 -41.80 51.24 -54.77
CA SER A 8 -41.97 51.68 -56.18
C SER A 8 -43.06 52.73 -56.51
N ARG A 9 -42.59 53.93 -56.95
CA ARG A 9 -43.30 55.03 -57.67
C ARG A 9 -44.40 55.81 -56.90
N SER A 10 -44.80 57.04 -57.27
CA SER A 10 -44.36 58.03 -58.30
C SER A 10 -44.70 59.46 -57.80
N GLN A 11 -43.88 60.50 -58.03
CA GLN A 11 -43.90 61.45 -59.18
C GLN A 11 -45.18 62.29 -59.36
N ASP A 12 -45.09 63.62 -59.17
CA ASP A 12 -45.81 64.64 -59.97
C ASP A 12 -45.26 66.07 -59.71
N GLN A 13 -45.24 66.98 -60.71
CA GLN A 13 -44.80 68.39 -60.53
C GLN A 13 -45.13 69.39 -61.68
N PRO A 14 -46.14 70.27 -61.51
CA PRO A 14 -46.31 71.49 -62.35
C PRO A 14 -46.72 72.76 -61.55
N PRO A 15 -46.75 73.99 -62.13
CA PRO A 15 -45.87 74.58 -63.16
C PRO A 15 -45.29 75.98 -62.78
N ALA A 16 -44.26 76.38 -63.54
CA ALA A 16 -43.40 77.56 -63.40
C ALA A 16 -43.99 78.99 -63.52
N LYS A 17 -43.24 79.97 -62.96
CA LYS A 17 -42.93 81.35 -63.43
C LYS A 17 -41.99 82.03 -62.40
N ALA A 18 -40.95 82.81 -62.72
CA ALA A 18 -40.25 83.08 -63.98
C ALA A 18 -38.81 83.61 -63.67
N SER A 19 -37.90 83.59 -64.65
CA SER A 19 -36.55 84.23 -64.60
C SER A 19 -36.53 85.43 -65.57
N PRO A 20 -35.58 86.41 -65.52
CA PRO A 20 -34.15 86.19 -65.89
C PRO A 20 -33.15 87.10 -65.08
N PRO A 21 -32.02 87.65 -65.62
CA PRO A 21 -30.66 87.04 -65.60
C PRO A 21 -29.54 88.06 -65.15
N PRO A 22 -28.25 88.00 -65.58
CA PRO A 22 -27.22 86.93 -65.62
C PRO A 22 -25.88 87.35 -64.94
N VAL A 23 -24.78 86.63 -65.25
CA VAL A 23 -23.35 87.03 -65.18
C VAL A 23 -22.63 86.93 -63.83
N ALA A 24 -21.92 85.81 -63.60
CA ALA A 24 -20.45 85.76 -63.64
C ALA A 24 -19.88 84.36 -63.30
N ALA A 25 -19.24 83.71 -64.26
CA ALA A 25 -18.08 82.84 -64.06
C ALA A 25 -16.87 83.55 -64.69
N PRO A 26 -15.60 83.28 -64.33
CA PRO A 26 -15.05 82.09 -63.65
C PRO A 26 -14.41 82.48 -62.28
N THR A 27 -13.42 81.84 -61.62
CA THR A 27 -12.33 80.92 -62.05
C THR A 27 -11.69 80.20 -60.85
N ALA A 28 -10.87 79.18 -61.14
CA ALA A 28 -9.71 78.73 -60.32
C ALA A 28 -9.99 78.31 -58.86
N GLY A 29 -10.26 77.01 -58.66
CA GLY A 29 -10.31 76.42 -57.32
C GLY A 29 -8.95 76.41 -56.62
N ARG A 30 -8.94 76.70 -55.31
CA ARG A 30 -7.77 76.51 -54.42
C ARG A 30 -8.07 75.59 -53.24
N THR A 31 -7.93 74.29 -53.51
CA THR A 31 -7.23 73.35 -52.61
C THR A 31 -7.61 73.36 -51.13
N TRP A 32 -8.88 73.09 -50.78
CA TRP A 32 -9.28 72.92 -49.37
C TRP A 32 -8.49 71.81 -48.67
N TRP A 33 -8.17 70.72 -49.38
CA TRP A 33 -7.27 69.65 -48.92
C TRP A 33 -5.85 70.12 -48.59
N ARG A 34 -5.31 71.20 -49.20
CA ARG A 34 -3.95 71.68 -48.87
C ARG A 34 -3.87 72.40 -47.53
N ARG A 35 -4.99 72.93 -47.01
CA ARG A 35 -5.06 73.51 -45.67
C ARG A 35 -4.99 72.45 -44.56
N TRP A 36 -5.26 71.18 -44.89
CA TRP A 36 -4.95 70.03 -44.04
C TRP A 36 -3.49 69.55 -44.17
N TRP A 37 -2.75 70.06 -45.16
CA TRP A 37 -1.32 69.78 -45.40
C TRP A 37 -0.42 70.98 -45.02
N GLU A 38 -0.96 72.00 -44.35
CA GLU A 38 -0.13 73.00 -43.69
C GLU A 38 0.64 72.31 -42.56
N PRO A 39 1.98 72.44 -42.48
CA PRO A 39 2.80 71.64 -41.58
C PRO A 39 2.46 71.83 -40.11
N VAL A 40 1.91 73.00 -39.73
CA VAL A 40 1.40 73.30 -38.38
C VAL A 40 0.17 72.46 -38.04
N VAL A 41 -0.77 72.29 -38.98
CA VAL A 41 -1.98 71.48 -38.78
C VAL A 41 -1.63 69.99 -38.68
N VAL A 42 -0.73 69.52 -39.55
CA VAL A 42 -0.24 68.13 -39.48
C VAL A 42 0.50 67.87 -38.16
N ALA A 43 1.38 68.78 -37.72
CA ALA A 43 2.09 68.66 -36.45
C ALA A 43 1.16 68.65 -35.24
N THR A 44 0.15 69.53 -35.18
CA THR A 44 -0.79 69.56 -34.05
C THR A 44 -1.66 68.30 -33.97
N VAL A 45 -2.11 67.75 -35.10
CA VAL A 45 -2.84 66.47 -35.13
C VAL A 45 -1.95 65.31 -34.67
N ILE A 46 -0.68 65.25 -35.13
CA ILE A 46 0.28 64.22 -34.70
C ILE A 46 0.54 64.32 -33.20
N VAL A 47 0.78 65.53 -32.66
CA VAL A 47 0.99 65.73 -31.21
C VAL A 47 -0.24 65.34 -30.41
N ALA A 48 -1.46 65.67 -30.87
CA ALA A 48 -2.70 65.26 -30.20
C ALA A 48 -2.89 63.74 -30.19
N LEU A 49 -2.58 63.05 -31.30
CA LEU A 49 -2.64 61.59 -31.39
C LEU A 49 -1.58 60.91 -30.49
N ILE A 50 -0.36 61.45 -30.43
CA ILE A 50 0.68 60.97 -29.51
C ILE A 50 0.25 61.17 -28.05
N ALA A 51 -0.30 62.34 -27.71
CA ALA A 51 -0.80 62.62 -26.36
C ALA A 51 -1.96 61.69 -25.96
N ALA A 52 -2.90 61.43 -26.87
CA ALA A 52 -3.98 60.48 -26.66
C ALA A 52 -3.46 59.04 -26.46
N LEU A 53 -2.50 58.60 -27.27
CA LEU A 53 -1.86 57.29 -27.14
C LEU A 53 -1.09 57.14 -25.82
N VAL A 54 -0.36 58.17 -25.40
CA VAL A 54 0.37 58.20 -24.12
C VAL A 54 -0.59 58.16 -22.93
N MET A 55 -1.69 58.91 -22.97
CA MET A 55 -2.72 58.85 -21.92
C MET A 55 -3.42 57.48 -21.87
N ALA A 56 -3.76 56.89 -23.02
CA ALA A 56 -4.32 55.54 -23.08
C ALA A 56 -3.35 54.49 -22.50
N ALA A 57 -2.06 54.55 -22.88
CA ALA A 57 -1.02 53.68 -22.35
C ALA A 57 -0.84 53.85 -20.83
N ALA A 58 -0.88 55.08 -20.31
CA ALA A 58 -0.81 55.34 -18.87
C ALA A 58 -2.01 54.74 -18.12
N THR A 59 -3.25 54.88 -18.65
CA THR A 59 -4.43 54.27 -18.04
C THR A 59 -4.38 52.74 -18.08
N GLY A 60 -3.89 52.14 -19.18
CA GLY A 60 -3.69 50.69 -19.26
C GLY A 60 -2.64 50.17 -18.28
N LEU A 61 -1.53 50.90 -18.11
CA LEU A 61 -0.46 50.51 -17.19
C LEU A 61 -0.92 50.57 -15.72
N GLU A 62 -1.66 51.60 -15.30
CA GLU A 62 -2.20 51.65 -13.94
C GLU A 62 -3.30 50.60 -13.71
N SER A 63 -4.08 50.21 -14.74
CA SER A 63 -5.00 49.07 -14.66
C SER A 63 -4.24 47.76 -14.41
N VAL A 64 -3.26 47.42 -15.26
CA VAL A 64 -2.43 46.21 -15.12
C VAL A 64 -1.71 46.16 -13.78
N LYS A 65 -1.25 47.32 -13.27
CA LYS A 65 -0.62 47.47 -11.95
C LYS A 65 -1.62 47.31 -10.80
N GLY A 66 -2.91 47.58 -11.02
CA GLY A 66 -4.00 47.18 -10.12
C GLY A 66 -4.22 45.67 -10.13
N ASP A 67 -4.38 45.08 -11.32
CA ASP A 67 -4.61 43.64 -11.52
C ASP A 67 -3.47 42.78 -10.96
N VAL A 68 -2.21 43.23 -11.10
CA VAL A 68 -1.04 42.58 -10.50
C VAL A 68 -1.09 42.61 -8.98
N ARG A 69 -1.49 43.74 -8.36
CA ARG A 69 -1.60 43.85 -6.89
C ARG A 69 -2.73 43.01 -6.32
N ASP A 70 -3.87 42.92 -7.02
CA ASP A 70 -4.95 42.00 -6.65
C ASP A 70 -4.50 40.54 -6.77
N GLY A 71 -3.80 40.20 -7.87
CA GLY A 71 -3.19 38.90 -8.09
C GLY A 71 -2.18 38.52 -6.99
N GLU A 72 -1.27 39.42 -6.63
CA GLU A 72 -0.31 39.26 -5.52
C GLU A 72 -1.04 39.04 -4.18
N ALA A 73 -2.03 39.86 -3.86
CA ALA A 73 -2.82 39.74 -2.64
C ALA A 73 -3.57 38.40 -2.57
N ARG A 74 -4.20 37.98 -3.68
CA ARG A 74 -4.94 36.72 -3.76
C ARG A 74 -4.00 35.51 -3.68
N VAL A 75 -2.86 35.53 -4.38
CA VAL A 75 -1.86 34.46 -4.28
C VAL A 75 -1.30 34.36 -2.86
N HIS A 76 -1.03 35.47 -2.17
CA HIS A 76 -0.62 35.44 -0.78
C HIS A 76 -1.67 34.79 0.14
N GLU A 77 -2.96 35.01 -0.11
CA GLU A 77 -4.02 34.42 0.72
C GLU A 77 -4.32 32.96 0.37
N GLU A 78 -4.23 32.58 -0.92
CA GLU A 78 -4.24 31.19 -1.38
C GLU A 78 -3.08 30.40 -0.75
N VAL A 79 -1.87 30.99 -0.69
CA VAL A 79 -0.68 30.41 -0.04
C VAL A 79 -0.90 30.24 1.46
N ARG A 80 -1.25 31.28 2.22
CA ARG A 80 -1.52 31.16 3.67
C ARG A 80 -2.57 30.12 3.99
N THR A 81 -3.66 30.08 3.20
CA THR A 81 -4.72 29.08 3.32
C THR A 81 -4.19 27.66 3.09
N SER A 82 -3.26 27.48 2.14
CA SER A 82 -2.62 26.20 1.88
C SER A 82 -1.65 25.78 3.01
N GLU A 83 -0.88 26.73 3.55
CA GLU A 83 0.08 26.50 4.65
C GLU A 83 -0.63 26.11 5.95
N ALA A 84 -1.76 26.76 6.27
CA ALA A 84 -2.62 26.41 7.39
C ALA A 84 -3.17 24.98 7.23
N ARG A 85 -3.76 24.65 6.08
CA ARG A 85 -4.28 23.30 5.77
C ARG A 85 -3.18 22.22 5.78
N LEU A 86 -1.97 22.55 5.36
CA LEU A 86 -0.83 21.62 5.45
C LEU A 86 -0.41 21.40 6.90
N THR A 87 -0.38 22.45 7.72
CA THR A 87 -0.09 22.36 9.16
C THR A 87 -1.12 21.50 9.89
N GLU A 88 -2.42 21.71 9.64
CA GLU A 88 -3.51 20.88 10.16
C GLU A 88 -3.34 19.40 9.76
N ARG A 89 -3.04 19.14 8.49
CA ARG A 89 -2.82 17.77 7.98
C ARG A 89 -1.58 17.11 8.57
N ILE A 90 -0.50 17.86 8.81
CA ILE A 90 0.71 17.35 9.46
C ILE A 90 0.42 16.98 10.92
N GLN A 91 -0.27 17.85 11.68
CA GLN A 91 -0.67 17.57 13.06
C GLN A 91 -1.64 16.37 13.13
N ALA A 92 -2.64 16.31 12.26
CA ALA A 92 -3.56 15.17 12.18
C ALA A 92 -2.80 13.87 11.90
N ASN A 93 -1.93 13.84 10.89
CA ASN A 93 -1.09 12.68 10.59
C ASN A 93 -0.20 12.29 11.79
N GLU A 94 0.42 13.25 12.47
CA GLU A 94 1.25 12.99 13.64
C GLU A 94 0.45 12.35 14.80
N THR A 95 -0.77 12.82 15.07
CA THR A 95 -1.64 12.17 16.07
C THR A 95 -2.04 10.75 15.69
N ILE A 96 -2.28 10.49 14.39
CA ILE A 96 -2.60 9.15 13.86
C ILE A 96 -1.39 8.23 13.97
N ILE A 97 -0.19 8.70 13.63
CA ILE A 97 1.07 7.96 13.76
C ILE A 97 1.29 7.56 15.22
N ARG A 98 1.30 8.52 16.15
CA ARG A 98 1.48 8.25 17.60
C ARG A 98 0.42 7.28 18.15
N ALA A 99 -0.82 7.39 17.70
CA ALA A 99 -1.89 6.47 18.08
C ALA A 99 -1.68 5.05 17.50
N SER A 100 -1.13 4.93 16.29
CA SER A 100 -0.79 3.63 15.70
C SER A 100 0.43 2.98 16.37
N GLU A 101 1.47 3.77 16.70
CA GLU A 101 2.67 3.31 17.42
C GLU A 101 2.30 2.74 18.79
N ALA A 102 1.44 3.46 19.53
CA ALA A 102 0.93 3.01 20.82
C ALA A 102 0.15 1.68 20.73
N ARG A 103 -0.66 1.48 19.67
CA ARG A 103 -1.37 0.21 19.41
C ARG A 103 -0.43 -0.91 19.05
N ILE A 104 0.56 -0.67 18.19
CA ILE A 104 1.54 -1.67 17.76
C ILE A 104 2.39 -2.14 18.95
N HIS A 105 2.89 -1.20 19.79
CA HIS A 105 3.53 -1.56 21.05
C HIS A 105 2.58 -2.37 21.97
N GLU A 106 1.30 -2.02 21.93
CA GLU A 106 0.17 -2.68 22.60
C GLU A 106 0.12 -4.20 22.33
N GLU A 107 -0.05 -4.46 21.03
CA GLU A 107 -0.18 -5.78 20.43
C GLU A 107 1.11 -6.60 20.56
N ILE A 108 2.28 -5.97 20.46
CA ILE A 108 3.58 -6.61 20.69
C ILE A 108 3.66 -7.14 22.14
N ARG A 109 3.48 -6.29 23.17
CA ARG A 109 3.51 -6.74 24.57
C ARG A 109 2.51 -7.85 24.85
N THR A 110 1.28 -7.70 24.33
CA THR A 110 0.21 -8.68 24.50
C THR A 110 0.56 -10.03 23.86
N THR A 111 1.16 -10.02 22.67
CA THR A 111 1.57 -11.26 21.97
C THR A 111 2.82 -11.88 22.58
N GLU A 112 3.79 -11.09 23.03
CA GLU A 112 4.97 -11.53 23.80
C GLU A 112 4.57 -12.22 25.10
N ALA A 113 3.76 -11.58 25.95
CA ALA A 113 3.27 -12.16 27.20
C ALA A 113 2.52 -13.49 26.96
N ARG A 114 1.69 -13.55 25.93
CA ARG A 114 0.98 -14.77 25.51
C ARG A 114 1.94 -15.86 25.01
N LEU A 115 3.04 -15.51 24.35
CA LEU A 115 4.05 -16.47 23.90
C LEU A 115 4.87 -17.00 25.09
N VAL A 116 5.31 -16.14 26.00
CA VAL A 116 6.02 -16.55 27.24
C VAL A 116 5.16 -17.51 28.07
N GLY A 117 3.88 -17.18 28.29
CA GLY A 117 2.96 -18.08 29.01
C GLY A 117 2.75 -19.43 28.31
N ARG A 118 2.69 -19.46 26.97
CA ARG A 118 2.63 -20.72 26.19
C ARG A 118 3.92 -21.54 26.29
N ILE A 119 5.08 -20.89 26.32
CA ILE A 119 6.38 -21.56 26.49
C ILE A 119 6.45 -22.20 27.88
N GLN A 120 6.14 -21.45 28.94
CA GLN A 120 6.12 -21.96 30.33
C GLN A 120 5.13 -23.11 30.53
N ALA A 121 3.92 -23.02 29.94
CA ALA A 121 2.93 -24.08 29.98
C ALA A 121 3.38 -25.35 29.22
N ASN A 122 4.08 -25.20 28.09
CA ASN A 122 4.64 -26.33 27.35
C ASN A 122 5.82 -26.96 28.09
N GLU A 123 6.73 -26.16 28.67
CA GLU A 123 7.85 -26.62 29.48
C GLU A 123 7.38 -27.49 30.65
N THR A 124 6.38 -27.00 31.40
CA THR A 124 5.75 -27.75 32.51
C THR A 124 5.17 -29.08 32.03
N ARG A 125 4.57 -29.13 30.82
CA ARG A 125 4.02 -30.36 30.23
C ARG A 125 5.11 -31.33 29.76
N ILE A 126 6.23 -30.82 29.25
CA ILE A 126 7.39 -31.64 28.86
C ILE A 126 8.00 -32.28 30.09
N GLN A 127 8.27 -31.51 31.15
CA GLN A 127 8.81 -32.03 32.41
C GLN A 127 7.89 -33.08 33.06
N ALA A 128 6.58 -32.86 33.07
CA ALA A 128 5.61 -33.85 33.54
C ALA A 128 5.59 -35.13 32.69
N SER A 129 5.70 -35.01 31.36
CA SER A 129 5.80 -36.15 30.45
C SER A 129 7.10 -36.94 30.63
N GLU A 130 8.22 -36.24 30.83
CA GLU A 130 9.51 -36.88 31.15
C GLU A 130 9.48 -37.64 32.47
N ALA A 131 8.95 -37.02 33.53
CA ALA A 131 8.83 -37.67 34.84
C ALA A 131 8.02 -38.98 34.74
N LYS A 132 6.88 -38.93 34.04
CA LYS A 132 6.04 -40.11 33.77
C LYS A 132 6.78 -41.18 32.94
N LEU A 133 7.45 -40.81 31.85
CA LEU A 133 8.20 -41.77 31.03
C LEU A 133 9.35 -42.42 31.80
N ARG A 134 10.05 -41.66 32.66
CA ARG A 134 11.10 -42.19 33.54
C ARG A 134 10.54 -43.19 34.57
N GLU A 135 9.31 -42.99 35.06
CA GLU A 135 8.62 -43.95 35.92
C GLU A 135 8.17 -45.21 35.15
N GLU A 136 7.54 -45.05 33.99
CA GLU A 136 7.09 -46.18 33.14
C GLU A 136 8.26 -47.06 32.68
N ILE A 137 9.41 -46.47 32.34
CA ILE A 137 10.66 -47.18 32.02
C ILE A 137 11.13 -47.99 33.22
N ARG A 138 11.31 -47.37 34.40
CA ARG A 138 11.74 -48.09 35.63
C ARG A 138 10.79 -49.23 36.01
N ALA A 139 9.48 -49.01 35.87
CA ALA A 139 8.47 -50.03 36.10
C ALA A 139 8.51 -51.15 35.05
N SER A 140 8.94 -50.86 33.81
CA SER A 140 9.21 -51.87 32.78
C SER A 140 10.47 -52.68 33.11
N GLU A 141 11.59 -52.01 33.40
CA GLU A 141 12.88 -52.61 33.78
C GLU A 141 12.73 -53.56 34.98
N ALA A 142 12.05 -53.13 36.05
CA ALA A 142 11.79 -53.95 37.22
C ALA A 142 10.96 -55.22 36.91
N ARG A 143 9.97 -55.12 36.00
CA ARG A 143 9.18 -56.26 35.52
C ARG A 143 9.99 -57.20 34.63
N VAL A 144 10.89 -56.66 33.80
CA VAL A 144 11.79 -57.45 32.94
C VAL A 144 12.82 -58.21 33.79
N ASN A 145 13.48 -57.53 34.74
CA ASN A 145 14.45 -58.15 35.64
C ASN A 145 13.81 -59.30 36.44
N LYS A 146 12.64 -59.08 37.04
CA LYS A 146 11.90 -60.15 37.75
C LYS A 146 11.55 -61.35 36.87
N ARG A 147 11.29 -61.15 35.57
CA ARG A 147 11.08 -62.25 34.61
C ARG A 147 12.38 -62.97 34.26
N ILE A 148 13.49 -62.24 34.11
CA ILE A 148 14.82 -62.82 33.87
C ILE A 148 15.25 -63.69 35.06
N ASP A 149 15.07 -63.21 36.29
CA ASP A 149 15.37 -63.98 37.51
C ASP A 149 14.50 -65.24 37.61
N GLY A 150 13.20 -65.15 37.30
CA GLY A 150 12.31 -66.32 37.24
C GLY A 150 12.80 -67.38 36.24
N VAL A 151 13.07 -66.98 34.99
CA VAL A 151 13.61 -67.86 33.95
C VAL A 151 14.98 -68.45 34.34
N LYS A 152 15.80 -67.71 35.07
CA LYS A 152 17.11 -68.17 35.56
C LYS A 152 16.98 -69.28 36.61
N GLU A 153 15.99 -69.20 37.51
CA GLU A 153 15.70 -70.29 38.45
C GLU A 153 15.01 -71.48 37.77
N GLU A 154 14.16 -71.26 36.76
CA GLU A 154 13.60 -72.33 35.92
C GLU A 154 14.70 -73.10 35.18
N ILE A 155 15.66 -72.42 34.55
CA ILE A 155 16.82 -73.04 33.88
C ILE A 155 17.66 -73.86 34.87
N LYS A 156 17.95 -73.33 36.07
CA LYS A 156 18.63 -74.10 37.15
C LYS A 156 17.86 -75.36 37.54
N ALA A 157 16.53 -75.29 37.60
CA ALA A 157 15.68 -76.44 37.94
C ALA A 157 15.61 -77.47 36.79
N VAL A 158 15.68 -77.02 35.53
CA VAL A 158 15.79 -77.89 34.35
C VAL A 158 17.14 -78.60 34.31
N ASN A 159 18.26 -77.88 34.52
CA ASN A 159 19.59 -78.49 34.55
C ASN A 159 19.67 -79.60 35.60
N LYS A 160 19.26 -79.32 36.85
CA LYS A 160 19.23 -80.34 37.93
C LYS A 160 18.37 -81.57 37.61
N ARG A 161 17.33 -81.43 36.77
CA ARG A 161 16.51 -82.56 36.30
C ARG A 161 17.19 -83.35 35.18
N LEU A 162 17.98 -82.67 34.35
CA LEU A 162 18.79 -83.27 33.29
C LEU A 162 19.97 -84.05 33.89
N ASP A 163 20.69 -83.46 34.84
CA ASP A 163 21.76 -84.10 35.61
C ASP A 163 21.25 -85.42 36.23
N ALA A 164 20.18 -85.35 37.03
CA ALA A 164 19.54 -86.50 37.69
C ALA A 164 18.73 -87.42 36.74
N MET A 165 18.78 -87.17 35.43
CA MET A 165 18.32 -88.07 34.37
C MET A 165 19.50 -88.75 33.67
N ASN A 166 20.64 -88.05 33.53
CA ASN A 166 21.90 -88.62 33.06
C ASN A 166 22.39 -89.69 34.04
N ASP A 167 22.45 -89.38 35.34
CA ASP A 167 22.79 -90.33 36.42
C ASP A 167 22.00 -91.66 36.32
N LYS A 168 20.72 -91.57 35.92
CA LYS A 168 19.82 -92.72 35.75
C LYS A 168 20.04 -93.48 34.46
N MET A 169 20.46 -92.79 33.39
CA MET A 169 20.85 -93.42 32.13
C MET A 169 22.16 -94.18 32.31
N ASP A 170 23.14 -93.56 32.96
CA ASP A 170 24.43 -94.20 33.29
C ASP A 170 24.19 -95.43 34.18
N ALA A 171 23.45 -95.29 35.28
CA ALA A 171 23.06 -96.39 36.16
C ALA A 171 22.07 -97.42 35.54
N MET A 172 21.65 -97.23 34.29
CA MET A 172 20.86 -98.18 33.50
C MET A 172 21.73 -98.90 32.46
N ASN A 173 22.67 -98.20 31.82
CA ASN A 173 23.73 -98.79 31.00
C ASN A 173 24.57 -99.77 31.83
N ASP A 174 25.00 -99.34 33.03
CA ASP A 174 25.68 -100.16 34.05
C ASP A 174 24.98 -101.49 34.36
N LYS A 175 23.65 -101.53 34.26
CA LYS A 175 22.85 -102.76 34.46
C LYS A 175 22.73 -103.57 33.18
N MET A 176 22.59 -102.91 32.03
CA MET A 176 22.56 -103.57 30.72
C MET A 176 23.87 -104.33 30.47
N ASP A 177 25.01 -103.69 30.74
CA ASP A 177 26.33 -104.29 30.53
C ASP A 177 26.53 -105.53 31.41
N ARG A 178 26.15 -105.47 32.70
CA ARG A 178 26.18 -106.63 33.61
C ARG A 178 25.23 -107.76 33.17
N LEU A 179 24.08 -107.42 32.59
CA LEU A 179 23.17 -108.43 32.01
C LEU A 179 23.78 -109.08 30.78
N LEU A 180 24.44 -108.31 29.91
CA LEU A 180 25.18 -108.83 28.75
C LEU A 180 26.35 -109.73 29.18
N GLU A 181 27.14 -109.33 30.18
CA GLU A 181 28.22 -110.15 30.75
C GLU A 181 27.68 -111.47 31.32
N THR A 182 26.61 -111.44 32.11
CA THR A 182 26.03 -112.68 32.69
C THR A 182 25.43 -113.61 31.64
N LEU A 183 24.82 -113.08 30.58
CA LEU A 183 24.34 -113.89 29.44
C LEU A 183 25.50 -114.49 28.64
N LEU A 184 26.58 -113.74 28.41
CA LEU A 184 27.79 -114.23 27.73
C LEU A 184 28.57 -115.25 28.58
N ALA A 185 28.51 -115.16 29.90
CA ALA A 185 29.09 -116.13 30.83
C ALA A 185 28.25 -117.41 30.93
N SER A 186 26.92 -117.29 30.89
CA SER A 186 25.99 -118.43 30.94
C SER A 186 25.84 -119.18 29.60
N GLY A 187 26.44 -118.68 28.52
CA GLY A 187 26.39 -119.27 27.18
C GLY A 187 27.63 -120.09 26.78
N LYS A 188 28.44 -120.53 27.75
CA LYS A 188 29.68 -121.31 27.56
C LYS A 188 29.66 -122.59 28.40
#